data_AF-A0A1V5L8B9-F1
#
_entry.id   AF-A0A1V5L8B9-F1
#
_cell.length_a   1.000
_cell.length_b   1.000
_cell.length_c   1.000
_cell.angle_alpha   90.00
_cell.angle_beta   90.00
_cell.angle_gamma   90.00
#
_symmetry.space_group_name_H-M   'P 1'
#
loop_
_entity.id
_entity.type
_entity.pdbx_description
1 polymer ?
#
loop_
_entity_poly.entity_id
_entity_poly.type
_entity_poly.pdbx_seq_one_letter_code
_entity_poly.pdbx_strand_id
1 'polypeptide(L)'
;MAKDVFTLMVETGKPAETVVAEQGMGQISDTAALEGMIAELVAANPGPAEEFRQGREKVLGFFVGQIMKQTKGQANPQLLNELLRKALQ
;
A
#
# COMPACT_ATOMS: atom_id res chain seq x y z
N MET A 1 -7.13 -6.36 -18.27
CA MET A 1 -6.48 -5.04 -18.46
C MET A 1 -7.21 -4.21 -19.53
N ALA A 2 -7.13 -4.51 -20.83
CA ALA A 2 -7.82 -3.69 -21.85
C ALA A 2 -9.35 -3.89 -21.94
N LYS A 3 -9.85 -5.10 -21.67
CA LYS A 3 -11.30 -5.38 -21.70
C LYS A 3 -12.04 -4.79 -20.50
N ASP A 4 -11.42 -4.81 -19.33
CA ASP A 4 -12.05 -4.36 -18.09
C ASP A 4 -12.24 -2.84 -18.04
N VAL A 5 -11.27 -2.09 -18.58
CA VAL A 5 -11.36 -0.62 -18.72
C VAL A 5 -12.47 -0.24 -19.69
N PHE A 6 -12.61 -0.96 -20.82
CA PHE A 6 -13.64 -0.68 -21.80
C PHE A 6 -15.06 -0.94 -21.25
N THR A 7 -15.26 -2.04 -20.52
CA THR A 7 -16.56 -2.34 -19.89
C THR A 7 -16.96 -1.26 -18.88
N LEU A 8 -16.02 -0.79 -18.05
CA LEU A 8 -16.28 0.23 -17.03
C LEU A 8 -16.56 1.62 -17.63
N MET A 9 -15.91 1.97 -18.75
CA MET A 9 -16.18 3.21 -19.48
C MET A 9 -17.61 3.25 -20.02
N VAL A 10 -18.10 2.12 -20.55
CA VAL A 10 -19.45 2.01 -21.13
C VAL A 10 -20.53 2.12 -20.06
N GLU A 11 -20.29 1.56 -18.87
CA GLU A 11 -21.26 1.61 -17.75
C GLU A 11 -21.31 2.98 -17.05
N THR A 12 -20.19 3.73 -17.02
CA THR A 12 -20.08 4.98 -16.25
C THR A 12 -20.11 6.25 -17.10
N GLY A 13 -19.90 6.13 -18.42
CA GLY A 13 -19.81 7.27 -19.34
C GLY A 13 -18.54 8.12 -19.19
N LYS A 14 -17.55 7.66 -18.41
CA LYS A 14 -16.31 8.40 -18.14
C LYS A 14 -15.22 8.13 -19.19
N PRO A 15 -14.35 9.11 -19.49
CA PRO A 15 -13.20 8.91 -20.39
C PRO A 15 -12.23 7.83 -19.90
N ALA A 16 -11.56 7.13 -20.83
CA ALA A 16 -10.59 6.07 -20.54
C ALA A 16 -9.47 6.55 -19.59
N GLU A 17 -9.01 7.78 -19.79
CA GLU A 17 -7.98 8.42 -18.98
C GLU A 17 -8.43 8.60 -17.53
N THR A 18 -9.70 8.91 -17.30
CA THR A 18 -10.28 9.03 -15.95
C THR A 18 -10.42 7.66 -15.28
N VAL A 19 -10.83 6.63 -16.03
CA VAL A 19 -10.90 5.25 -15.51
C VAL A 19 -9.51 4.69 -15.20
N VAL A 20 -8.52 4.99 -16.05
CA VAL A 20 -7.12 4.60 -15.84
C VAL A 20 -6.47 5.40 -14.71
N ALA A 21 -6.82 6.69 -14.53
CA ALA A 21 -6.39 7.49 -13.39
C ALA A 21 -7.09 7.08 -12.07
N GLU A 22 -8.34 6.63 -12.12
CA GLU A 22 -9.06 6.04 -10.99
C GLU A 22 -8.58 4.60 -10.68
N GLN A 23 -8.01 3.88 -11.65
CA GLN A 23 -7.35 2.56 -11.45
C GLN A 23 -5.84 2.67 -11.14
N GLY A 24 -5.22 3.80 -11.48
CA GLY A 24 -3.80 4.12 -11.28
C GLY A 24 -3.63 5.34 -10.40
N MET A 25 -4.49 5.45 -9.38
CA MET A 25 -4.58 6.61 -8.49
C MET A 25 -3.20 6.98 -7.95
N GLY A 26 -2.86 8.27 -8.08
CA GLY A 26 -1.54 8.84 -7.83
C GLY A 26 -0.87 8.31 -6.56
N GLN A 27 0.45 8.15 -6.68
CA GLN A 27 1.27 7.63 -5.61
C GLN A 27 1.12 8.49 -4.34
N ILE A 28 0.61 7.90 -3.26
CA ILE A 28 0.62 8.51 -1.93
C ILE A 28 2.09 8.53 -1.49
N SER A 29 2.68 9.72 -1.55
CA SER A 29 4.04 10.02 -1.08
C SER A 29 4.04 10.82 0.22
N ASP A 30 2.86 11.10 0.79
CA ASP A 30 2.74 11.72 2.10
C ASP A 30 3.24 10.75 3.18
N THR A 31 4.49 10.96 3.59
CA THR A 31 5.18 10.13 4.57
C THR A 31 4.50 10.19 5.93
N ALA A 32 3.92 11.32 6.32
CA ALA A 32 3.31 11.47 7.64
C ALA A 32 2.05 10.59 7.76
N ALA A 33 1.23 10.55 6.71
CA ALA A 33 0.06 9.68 6.65
C ALA A 33 0.46 8.19 6.69
N LEU A 34 1.52 7.83 5.95
CA LEU A 34 2.02 6.44 5.92
C LEU A 34 2.64 6.03 7.26
N GLU A 35 3.41 6.90 7.91
CA GLU A 35 3.99 6.64 9.24
C GLU A 35 2.90 6.37 10.30
N GLY A 36 1.79 7.12 10.27
CA GLY A 36 0.64 6.86 11.14
C GLY A 36 0.04 5.48 10.92
N MET A 37 -0.23 5.10 9.67
CA MET A 37 -0.75 3.77 9.33
C MET A 37 0.21 2.65 9.72
N ILE A 38 1.52 2.87 9.55
CA ILE A 38 2.56 1.92 9.95
C ILE A 38 2.53 1.70 11.46
N ALA A 39 2.49 2.77 12.25
CA ALA A 39 2.49 2.67 13.70
C ALA A 39 1.26 1.89 14.22
N GLU A 40 0.07 2.17 13.67
CA GLU A 40 -1.15 1.43 13.99
C GLU A 40 -1.04 -0.05 13.61
N LEU A 41 -0.53 -0.34 12.41
CA LEU A 41 -0.40 -1.71 11.93
C LEU A 41 0.60 -2.53 12.75
N VAL A 42 1.72 -1.92 13.13
CA VAL A 42 2.73 -2.56 14.01
C VAL A 42 2.14 -2.81 15.40
N ALA A 43 1.42 -1.85 15.97
CA ALA A 43 0.75 -2.00 17.26
C ALA A 43 -0.33 -3.10 17.24
N ALA A 44 -1.06 -3.24 16.12
CA ALA A 44 -2.06 -4.28 15.93
C ALA A 44 -1.47 -5.67 15.66
N ASN A 45 -0.19 -5.76 15.27
CA ASN A 45 0.48 -7.01 14.88
C ASN A 45 1.81 -7.19 15.65
N PRO A 46 1.76 -7.36 16.99
CA PRO A 46 2.97 -7.46 17.81
C PRO A 46 3.82 -8.71 17.47
N GLY A 47 3.19 -9.83 17.11
CA GLY A 47 3.90 -11.06 16.74
C GLY A 47 4.80 -10.87 15.51
N PRO A 48 4.24 -10.47 14.35
CA PRO A 48 5.04 -10.11 13.17
C PRO A 48 6.13 -9.05 13.46
N ALA A 49 5.83 -8.05 14.28
CA ALA A 49 6.83 -7.04 14.67
C ALA A 49 8.01 -7.63 15.46
N GLU A 50 7.74 -8.61 16.33
CA GLU A 50 8.77 -9.35 17.05
C GLU A 50 9.56 -10.29 16.13
N GLU A 51 8.90 -10.97 15.19
CA GLU A 51 9.57 -11.81 14.20
C GLU A 51 10.57 -11.02 13.35
N PHE A 52 10.20 -9.79 12.94
CA PHE A 52 11.11 -8.91 12.21
C PHE A 52 12.33 -8.55 13.08
N ARG A 53 12.12 -8.20 14.35
CA ARG A 53 13.21 -7.92 15.31
C ARG A 53 14.10 -9.13 15.58
N GLN A 54 13.60 -10.34 15.43
CA GLN A 54 14.37 -11.59 15.48
C GLN A 54 15.13 -11.88 14.17
N GLY A 55 15.09 -10.98 13.18
CA GLY A 55 15.80 -11.12 11.91
C GLY A 55 14.98 -11.79 10.80
N ARG A 56 13.69 -12.06 10.99
CA ARG A 56 12.83 -12.59 9.92
C ARG A 56 12.34 -11.48 9.00
N GLU A 57 13.22 -11.05 8.10
CA GLU A 57 12.93 -9.97 7.14
C GLU A 57 11.73 -10.27 6.21
N LYS A 58 11.37 -11.55 6.01
CA LYS A 58 10.19 -11.93 5.21
C LYS A 58 8.89 -11.33 5.72
N VAL A 59 8.81 -11.05 7.03
CA VAL A 59 7.64 -10.43 7.65
C VAL A 59 7.43 -8.98 7.19
N LEU A 60 8.48 -8.30 6.73
CA LEU A 60 8.35 -6.96 6.14
C LEU A 60 7.38 -6.95 4.96
N GLY A 61 7.40 -8.01 4.13
CA GLY A 61 6.48 -8.16 3.00
C GLY A 61 5.01 -8.29 3.42
N PHE A 62 4.73 -8.86 4.59
CA PHE A 62 3.39 -8.89 5.16
C PHE A 62 2.89 -7.47 5.47
N PHE A 63 3.70 -6.67 6.16
CA PHE A 63 3.35 -5.29 6.51
C PHE A 63 3.17 -4.41 5.27
N VAL A 64 4.07 -4.52 4.29
CA VAL A 64 3.94 -3.82 3.00
C VAL A 64 2.62 -4.20 2.33
N GLY A 65 2.27 -5.49 2.27
CA GLY A 65 1.03 -5.97 1.67
C GLY A 65 -0.23 -5.41 2.35
N GLN A 66 -0.22 -5.32 3.69
CA GLN A 66 -1.35 -4.77 4.45
C GLN A 66 -1.55 -3.28 4.16
N ILE A 67 -0.49 -2.47 4.14
CA ILE A 67 -0.61 -1.04 3.85
C ILE A 67 -0.94 -0.81 2.37
N MET A 68 -0.38 -1.59 1.46
CA MET A 68 -0.77 -1.56 0.04
C MET A 68 -2.27 -1.87 -0.12
N LYS A 69 -2.82 -2.80 0.65
CA LYS A 69 -4.26 -3.08 0.63
C LYS A 69 -5.08 -1.93 1.21
N GLN A 70 -4.66 -1.35 2.34
CA GLN A 70 -5.35 -0.22 2.99
C GLN A 70 -5.36 1.03 2.11
N THR A 71 -4.26 1.26 1.40
CA THR A 71 -4.11 2.37 0.45
C THR A 71 -4.60 2.03 -0.96
N LYS A 72 -5.26 0.87 -1.16
CA LYS A 72 -5.76 0.42 -2.48
C LYS A 72 -4.70 0.46 -3.60
N GLY A 73 -3.45 0.17 -3.25
CA GLY A 73 -2.31 0.17 -4.18
C GLY A 73 -1.73 1.55 -4.47
N GLN A 74 -2.20 2.60 -3.79
CA GLN A 74 -1.74 3.96 -4.01
C GLN A 74 -0.40 4.26 -3.31
N ALA A 75 -0.01 3.54 -2.26
CA ALA A 75 1.27 3.77 -1.59
C ALA A 75 2.48 3.36 -2.43
N ASN A 76 3.61 4.06 -2.26
CA ASN A 76 4.88 3.66 -2.88
C ASN A 76 5.49 2.47 -2.13
N PRO A 77 5.71 1.30 -2.76
CA PRO A 77 6.27 0.13 -2.11
C PRO A 77 7.73 0.31 -1.64
N GLN A 78 8.54 1.12 -2.33
CA GLN A 78 9.92 1.44 -1.91
C GLN A 78 9.89 2.28 -0.62
N LEU A 79 9.07 3.32 -0.60
CA LEU A 79 8.88 4.17 0.59
C LEU A 79 8.35 3.37 1.78
N LEU A 80 7.36 2.49 1.55
CA LEU A 80 6.84 1.62 2.61
C LEU A 80 7.92 0.73 3.22
N ASN A 81 8.80 0.15 2.39
CA ASN A 81 9.90 -0.67 2.89
C ASN A 81 10.85 0.15 3.78
N GLU A 82 11.20 1.36 3.38
CA GLU A 82 12.07 2.24 4.17
C GLU A 82 11.43 2.62 5.51
N LEU A 83 10.17 3.10 5.48
CA LEU A 83 9.45 3.51 6.68
C LEU A 83 9.19 2.33 7.64
N LEU A 84 8.82 1.16 7.11
CA LEU A 84 8.59 -0.03 7.92
C LEU A 84 9.88 -0.55 8.56
N ARG A 85 11.01 -0.54 7.84
CA ARG A 85 12.31 -0.90 8.43
C ARG A 85 12.67 0.05 9.57
N LYS A 86 12.47 1.36 9.37
CA LYS A 86 12.72 2.37 10.40
C LYS A 86 11.81 2.22 11.62
N ALA A 87 10.56 1.81 11.43
CA ALA A 87 9.60 1.64 12.52
C ALA A 87 9.75 0.31 13.30
N LEU A 88 10.33 -0.72 12.66
CA LEU A 88 10.48 -2.06 13.24
C LEU A 88 11.90 -2.39 13.74
N GLN A 89 12.90 -1.57 13.39
CA GLN A 89 14.25 -1.60 13.98
C GLN A 89 14.24 -1.00 15.38
#